data_AF-A0A7S2GN62-F1
#
_entry.id   AF-A0A7S2GN62-F1
#
_cell.length_a   1.000
_cell.length_b   1.000
_cell.length_c   1.000
_cell.angle_alpha   90.00
_cell.angle_beta   90.00
_cell.angle_gamma   90.00
#
_symmetry.space_group_name_H-M   'P 1'
#
loop_
_entity.id
_entity.type
_entity.pdbx_description
1 polymer ?
#
loop_
_entity_poly.entity_id
_entity_poly.type
_entity_poly.pdbx_seq_one_letter_code
_entity_poly.pdbx_strand_id
1 'polypeptide(L)'
;DPLYIAEAAPAAHRGKLTTWSELAINFGIMLGFVANWAFEDLPAAINWRVMVGCGALLPFVLVVLSLTAMPESPRWLACRGREDEAAAVIKRTHPAGEDVNAIMEEMKRGIAEEEARERVGWKALLQPDSNTRWNVLVGLGITIAQQINGSES
;
A
#
# COMPACT_ATOMS: atom_id res chain seq x y z
N ASP A 1 3.97 1.04 0.09
CA ASP A 1 4.58 2.22 -0.57
C ASP A 1 3.60 3.34 -0.82
N PRO A 2 3.93 4.58 -0.43
CA PRO A 2 3.08 5.76 -0.64
C PRO A 2 2.84 6.09 -2.13
N LEU A 3 3.60 5.49 -3.05
CA LEU A 3 3.42 5.66 -4.50
C LEU A 3 2.20 4.92 -5.06
N TYR A 4 1.86 3.74 -4.51
CA TYR A 4 0.72 2.92 -4.96
C TYR A 4 -0.65 3.60 -4.71
N ILE A 5 -0.72 4.43 -3.65
CA ILE A 5 -1.91 5.21 -3.28
C ILE A 5 -2.05 6.46 -4.17
N ALA A 6 -0.94 6.91 -4.78
CA ALA A 6 -0.94 8.08 -5.64
C ALA A 6 -1.53 7.78 -7.03
N GLU A 7 -1.31 6.59 -7.57
CA GLU A 7 -1.67 6.25 -8.95
C GLU A 7 -3.06 5.61 -9.10
N ALA A 8 -3.59 4.95 -8.06
CA ALA A 8 -4.82 4.15 -8.17
C ALA A 8 -6.13 4.90 -7.86
N ALA A 9 -6.10 6.18 -7.47
CA ALA A 9 -7.28 6.85 -6.91
C ALA A 9 -7.72 8.09 -7.70
N PRO A 10 -8.96 8.12 -8.24
CA PRO A 10 -9.65 9.38 -8.51
C PRO A 10 -9.63 10.22 -7.24
N ALA A 11 -9.31 11.51 -7.36
CA ALA A 11 -9.06 12.44 -6.25
C ALA A 11 -10.18 12.53 -5.18
N ALA A 12 -11.36 11.95 -5.42
CA ALA A 12 -12.52 11.97 -4.54
C ALA A 12 -12.52 10.93 -3.39
N HIS A 13 -11.63 9.92 -3.38
CA HIS A 13 -11.72 8.80 -2.42
C HIS A 13 -10.54 8.63 -1.46
N ARG A 14 -9.45 9.40 -1.61
CA ARG A 14 -8.26 9.27 -0.74
C ARG A 14 -8.58 9.51 0.74
N GLY A 15 -9.39 10.52 1.04
CA GLY A 15 -9.80 10.80 2.43
C GLY A 15 -10.58 9.64 3.06
N LYS A 16 -11.49 9.01 2.31
CA LYS A 16 -12.27 7.86 2.80
C LYS A 16 -11.39 6.64 3.08
N LEU A 17 -10.43 6.37 2.21
CA LEU A 17 -9.52 5.22 2.38
C LEU A 17 -8.62 5.39 3.61
N THR A 18 -8.06 6.58 3.82
CA THR A 18 -7.26 6.88 5.01
C THR A 18 -8.08 6.74 6.29
N THR A 19 -9.28 7.30 6.34
CA THR A 19 -10.17 7.16 7.50
C THR A 19 -10.56 5.70 7.75
N TRP A 20 -10.80 4.91 6.71
CA TRP A 20 -11.07 3.47 6.86
C TRP A 20 -9.87 2.71 7.43
N SER A 21 -8.64 3.03 6.98
CA SER A 21 -7.44 2.41 7.54
C SER A 21 -7.22 2.78 9.01
N GLU A 22 -7.42 4.04 9.38
CA GLU A 22 -7.32 4.49 10.77
C GLU A 22 -8.39 3.86 11.65
N LEU A 23 -9.63 3.75 11.16
CA LEU A 23 -10.72 3.09 11.87
C LEU A 23 -10.41 1.60 12.08
N ALA A 24 -9.86 0.92 11.07
CA ALA A 24 -9.47 -0.48 11.17
C ALA A 24 -8.35 -0.69 12.20
N ILE A 25 -7.35 0.20 12.24
CA ILE A 25 -6.28 0.17 13.25
C ILE A 25 -6.86 0.35 14.65
N ASN A 26 -7.67 1.39 14.86
CA ASN A 26 -8.31 1.66 16.16
C ASN A 26 -9.19 0.49 16.61
N PHE A 27 -9.93 -0.12 15.68
CA PHE A 27 -10.75 -1.29 15.96
C PHE A 27 -9.90 -2.52 16.34
N GLY A 28 -8.77 -2.74 15.67
CA GLY A 28 -7.82 -3.80 16.00
C GLY A 28 -7.23 -3.63 17.41
N ILE A 29 -6.87 -2.41 17.78
CA ILE A 29 -6.39 -2.09 19.13
C ILE A 29 -7.49 -2.35 20.18
N MET A 30 -8.73 -1.92 19.91
CA MET A 30 -9.87 -2.17 20.80
C MET A 30 -10.11 -3.69 21.00
N LEU A 31 -10.06 -4.48 19.93
CA LEU A 31 -10.15 -5.93 20.03
C LEU A 31 -8.99 -6.54 20.84
N GLY A 32 -7.78 -5.98 20.73
CA GLY A 32 -6.64 -6.35 21.56
C GLY A 32 -6.91 -6.15 23.05
N PHE A 33 -7.51 -5.02 23.43
CA PHE A 33 -7.92 -4.77 24.83
C PHE A 33 -9.03 -5.71 25.31
N VAL A 34 -10.04 -5.99 24.46
CA VAL A 34 -11.11 -6.93 24.79
C VAL A 34 -10.57 -8.35 24.96
N ALA A 35 -9.63 -8.77 24.10
CA ALA A 35 -8.95 -10.06 24.23
C ALA A 35 -8.12 -10.11 25.53
N ASN A 36 -7.38 -9.05 25.85
CA ASN A 36 -6.62 -8.97 27.10
C ASN A 36 -7.51 -9.10 28.34
N TRP A 37 -8.69 -8.48 28.33
CA TRP A 37 -9.68 -8.62 29.39
C TRP A 37 -10.29 -10.04 29.45
N ALA A 38 -10.62 -10.62 28.30
CA ALA A 38 -11.20 -11.96 28.23
C ALA A 38 -10.25 -13.09 28.68
N PHE A 39 -8.93 -12.86 28.61
CA PHE A 39 -7.90 -13.82 29.01
C PHE A 39 -7.19 -13.46 30.33
N GLU A 40 -7.70 -12.48 31.07
CA GLU A 40 -7.11 -12.01 32.33
C GLU A 40 -7.03 -13.12 33.41
N ASP A 41 -7.98 -14.07 33.40
CA ASP A 41 -8.03 -15.21 34.33
C ASP A 41 -7.04 -16.35 34.03
N LEU A 42 -6.27 -16.28 32.93
CA LEU A 42 -5.31 -17.34 32.57
C LEU A 42 -3.92 -17.14 33.19
N PRO A 43 -3.20 -18.25 33.49
CA PRO A 43 -1.81 -18.18 33.95
C PRO A 43 -0.92 -17.39 32.97
N ALA A 44 -0.11 -16.46 33.50
CA ALA A 44 0.73 -15.56 32.72
C ALA A 44 1.63 -16.27 31.69
N ALA A 45 2.02 -17.53 31.93
CA ALA A 45 2.83 -18.33 31.01
C ALA A 45 2.12 -18.75 29.72
N ILE A 46 0.78 -18.87 29.74
CA ILE A 46 -0.05 -19.29 28.60
C ILE A 46 -0.77 -18.08 27.99
N ASN A 47 -1.15 -17.11 28.81
CA ASN A 47 -1.92 -15.93 28.41
C ASN A 47 -1.27 -15.19 27.21
N TRP A 48 0.02 -14.84 27.29
CA TRP A 48 0.69 -14.10 26.20
C TRP A 48 0.73 -14.89 24.88
N ARG A 49 0.84 -16.22 24.93
CA ARG A 49 0.88 -17.07 23.71
C ARG A 49 -0.48 -17.16 23.05
N VAL A 50 -1.53 -17.25 23.85
CA VAL A 50 -2.92 -17.26 23.38
C VAL A 50 -3.31 -15.87 22.86
N MET A 51 -2.88 -14.81 23.53
CA MET A 51 -3.14 -13.43 23.10
C MET A 51 -2.47 -13.11 21.76
N VAL A 52 -1.20 -13.53 21.57
CA VAL A 52 -0.50 -13.41 20.27
C VAL A 52 -1.12 -14.34 19.22
N GLY A 53 -1.50 -15.56 19.59
CA GLY A 53 -2.12 -16.53 18.68
C GLY A 53 -3.47 -16.06 18.13
N CYS A 54 -4.38 -15.62 19.01
CA CYS A 54 -5.67 -15.06 18.62
C CYS A 54 -5.52 -13.70 17.93
N GLY A 55 -4.60 -12.85 18.41
CA GLY A 55 -4.31 -11.54 17.84
C GLY A 55 -3.71 -11.63 16.42
N ALA A 56 -2.97 -12.69 16.11
CA ALA A 56 -2.46 -12.96 14.77
C ALA A 56 -3.48 -13.66 13.85
N LEU A 57 -4.44 -14.38 14.43
CA LEU A 57 -5.45 -15.12 13.67
C LEU A 57 -6.40 -14.17 12.92
N LEU A 58 -6.80 -13.07 13.55
CA LEU A 58 -7.71 -12.10 12.97
C LEU A 58 -7.15 -11.36 11.74
N PRO A 59 -5.93 -10.77 11.77
CA PRO A 59 -5.32 -10.19 10.57
C PRO A 59 -5.01 -11.26 9.52
N PHE A 60 -4.64 -12.48 9.92
CA PHE A 60 -4.42 -13.59 8.97
C PHE A 60 -5.71 -13.93 8.21
N VAL A 61 -6.82 -14.11 8.91
CA VAL A 61 -8.12 -14.39 8.28
C VAL A 61 -8.56 -13.23 7.39
N LEU A 62 -8.39 -11.99 7.84
CA LEU A 62 -8.70 -10.80 7.02
C LEU A 62 -7.85 -10.74 5.74
N VAL A 63 -6.55 -11.02 5.83
CA VAL A 63 -5.67 -11.07 4.66
C VAL A 63 -6.08 -12.18 3.70
N VAL A 64 -6.31 -13.39 4.21
CA VAL A 64 -6.77 -14.52 3.39
C VAL A 64 -8.09 -14.20 2.70
N LEU A 65 -9.05 -13.61 3.43
CA LEU A 65 -10.34 -13.23 2.88
C LEU A 65 -10.21 -12.11 1.85
N SER A 66 -9.35 -11.12 2.10
CA SER A 66 -9.07 -10.04 1.16
C SER A 66 -8.43 -10.55 -0.14
N LEU A 67 -7.54 -11.53 -0.06
CA LEU A 67 -6.93 -12.17 -1.23
C LEU A 67 -7.96 -12.95 -2.06
N THR A 68 -8.95 -13.58 -1.42
CA THR A 68 -10.02 -14.27 -2.15
C THR A 68 -11.05 -13.31 -2.77
N ALA A 69 -11.25 -12.14 -2.18
CA ALA A 69 -12.27 -11.18 -2.61
C ALA A 69 -11.73 -10.16 -3.64
N MET A 70 -10.43 -9.84 -3.59
CA MET A 70 -9.83 -8.81 -4.42
C MET A 70 -9.23 -9.43 -5.69
N PRO A 71 -9.76 -9.14 -6.89
CA PRO A 71 -9.13 -9.58 -8.13
C PRO A 71 -7.71 -9.00 -8.20
N GLU A 72 -6.75 -9.78 -8.70
CA GLU A 72 -5.37 -9.33 -8.89
C GLU A 72 -5.33 -8.01 -9.67
N SER A 73 -4.46 -7.08 -9.26
CA SER A 73 -4.40 -5.75 -9.88
C SER A 73 -4.11 -5.88 -11.38
N PRO A 74 -4.95 -5.27 -12.26
CA PRO A 74 -4.76 -5.36 -13.72
C PRO A 74 -3.41 -4.77 -14.16
N ARG A 75 -2.89 -3.80 -13.40
CA ARG A 75 -1.55 -3.22 -13.62
C ARG A 75 -0.43 -4.22 -13.32
N TRP A 76 -0.56 -5.02 -12.26
CA TRP A 76 0.42 -6.07 -11.93
C TRP A 76 0.43 -7.18 -12.99
N LEU A 77 -0.75 -7.55 -13.50
CA LEU A 77 -0.90 -8.51 -14.58
C LEU A 77 -0.29 -8.00 -15.89
N ALA A 78 -0.50 -6.71 -16.22
CA ALA A 78 0.13 -6.06 -17.37
C ALA A 78 1.66 -6.03 -17.26
N CYS A 79 2.23 -5.70 -16.09
CA CYS A 79 3.67 -5.73 -15.85
C CYS A 79 4.28 -7.14 -15.97
N ARG A 80 3.52 -8.19 -15.67
CA ARG A 80 3.94 -9.60 -15.79
C ARG A 80 3.79 -10.17 -17.21
N GLY A 81 3.32 -9.37 -18.17
CA GLY A 81 3.05 -9.81 -19.54
C GLY A 81 1.80 -10.69 -19.69
N ARG A 82 0.93 -10.74 -18.67
CA ARG A 82 -0.33 -11.52 -18.67
C ARG A 82 -1.48 -10.63 -19.16
N GLU A 83 -1.42 -10.23 -20.41
CA GLU A 83 -2.33 -9.22 -20.99
C GLU A 83 -3.79 -9.67 -21.06
N ASP A 84 -4.02 -10.95 -21.34
CA ASP A 84 -5.38 -11.52 -21.43
C ASP A 84 -6.11 -11.48 -20.07
N GLU A 85 -5.36 -11.71 -18.98
CA GLU A 85 -5.89 -11.68 -17.63
C GLU A 85 -6.12 -10.25 -17.14
N ALA A 86 -5.21 -9.33 -17.49
CA ALA A 86 -5.41 -7.91 -17.24
C ALA A 86 -6.68 -7.38 -17.93
N ALA A 87 -6.91 -7.76 -19.20
CA ALA A 87 -8.11 -7.41 -19.93
C ALA A 87 -9.40 -8.00 -19.29
N ALA A 88 -9.33 -9.23 -18.77
CA ALA A 88 -10.45 -9.86 -18.06
C ALA A 88 -10.78 -9.13 -16.74
N VAL A 89 -9.77 -8.68 -15.99
CA VAL A 89 -9.98 -7.90 -14.76
C VAL A 89 -10.51 -6.49 -15.07
N ILE A 90 -10.01 -5.83 -16.12
CA ILE A 90 -10.50 -4.52 -16.56
C ILE A 90 -11.98 -4.61 -16.94
N LYS A 91 -12.38 -5.64 -17.70
CA LYS A 91 -13.79 -5.90 -18.05
C LYS A 91 -14.70 -6.14 -16.85
N ARG A 92 -14.19 -6.68 -15.74
CA ARG A 92 -14.97 -6.89 -14.50
C ARG A 92 -15.07 -5.65 -13.64
N THR A 93 -14.13 -4.73 -13.77
CA THR A 93 -13.99 -3.57 -12.88
C THR A 93 -14.53 -2.28 -13.51
N HIS A 94 -14.54 -2.19 -14.84
CA HIS A 94 -15.03 -1.01 -15.58
C HIS A 94 -16.46 -1.21 -16.12
N PRO A 95 -17.25 -0.13 -16.28
CA PRO A 95 -18.60 -0.21 -16.83
C PRO A 95 -18.62 -0.77 -18.26
N ALA A 96 -19.68 -1.49 -18.62
CA ALA A 96 -19.85 -2.03 -19.97
C ALA A 96 -19.91 -0.88 -21.01
N GLY A 97 -18.95 -0.85 -21.93
CA GLY A 97 -18.88 0.13 -23.03
C GLY A 97 -17.53 0.83 -23.19
N GLU A 98 -16.62 0.68 -22.23
CA GLU A 98 -15.28 1.26 -22.31
C GLU A 98 -14.34 0.40 -23.16
N ASP A 99 -13.50 1.04 -23.98
CA ASP A 99 -12.53 0.34 -24.81
C ASP A 99 -11.38 -0.19 -23.94
N VAL A 100 -11.48 -1.47 -23.61
CA VAL A 100 -10.49 -2.22 -22.82
C VAL A 100 -9.09 -2.12 -23.44
N ASN A 101 -8.99 -2.04 -24.77
CA ASN A 101 -7.69 -1.92 -25.43
C ASN A 101 -7.08 -0.53 -25.23
N ALA A 102 -7.89 0.53 -25.27
CA ALA A 102 -7.44 1.89 -24.99
C ALA A 102 -6.95 2.04 -23.54
N ILE A 103 -7.65 1.44 -22.58
CA ILE A 103 -7.24 1.42 -21.16
C ILE A 103 -5.93 0.65 -20.98
N MET A 104 -5.78 -0.49 -21.66
CA MET A 104 -4.55 -1.30 -21.62
C MET A 104 -3.36 -0.55 -22.23
N GLU A 105 -3.55 0.15 -23.35
CA GLU A 105 -2.52 0.99 -23.99
C GLU A 105 -2.09 2.14 -23.07
N GLU A 106 -3.04 2.84 -22.46
CA GLU A 106 -2.74 3.93 -21.52
C GLU A 106 -2.00 3.42 -20.29
N MET A 107 -2.40 2.27 -19.75
CA MET A 107 -1.72 1.63 -18.62
C MET A 107 -0.29 1.22 -18.96
N LYS A 108 -0.06 0.62 -20.14
CA LYS A 108 1.29 0.28 -20.63
C LYS A 108 2.16 1.52 -20.83
N ARG A 109 1.59 2.60 -21.37
CA ARG A 109 2.30 3.88 -21.51
C ARG A 109 2.72 4.43 -20.15
N GLY A 110 1.82 4.41 -19.16
CA GLY A 110 2.13 4.85 -17.80
C GLY A 110 3.27 4.04 -17.16
N ILE A 111 3.23 2.71 -17.29
CA ILE A 111 4.30 1.82 -16.79
C ILE A 111 5.65 2.14 -17.46
N ALA A 112 5.67 2.32 -18.78
CA ALA A 112 6.89 2.62 -19.52
C ALA A 112 7.46 4.01 -19.16
N GLU A 113 6.60 5.01 -18.95
CA GLU A 113 6.99 6.35 -18.49
C GLU A 113 7.56 6.31 -17.06
N GLU A 114 6.94 5.53 -16.16
CA GLU A 114 7.46 5.29 -14.81
C GLU A 114 8.83 4.63 -14.83
N GLU A 115 9.01 3.54 -15.60
CA GLU A 115 10.31 2.85 -15.71
C GLU A 115 11.39 3.78 -16.28
N ALA A 116 11.04 4.58 -17.29
CA ALA A 116 11.95 5.58 -17.85
C ALA A 116 12.32 6.65 -16.81
N ARG A 117 11.34 7.14 -16.05
CA ARG A 117 11.53 8.14 -15.00
C ARG A 117 12.33 7.60 -13.83
N GLU A 118 12.12 6.35 -13.44
CA GLU A 118 12.86 5.69 -12.37
C GLU A 118 14.32 5.48 -12.76
N ARG A 119 14.59 5.02 -13.99
CA ARG A 119 15.96 4.93 -14.53
C ARG A 119 16.66 6.28 -14.55
N VAL A 120 15.96 7.35 -14.92
CA VAL A 120 16.48 8.72 -14.88
C VAL A 120 16.72 9.16 -13.43
N GLY A 121 15.83 8.82 -12.49
CA GLY A 121 15.97 9.09 -11.06
C GLY A 121 17.21 8.42 -10.46
N TRP A 122 17.40 7.12 -10.67
CA TRP A 122 18.57 6.39 -10.21
C TRP A 122 19.87 6.93 -10.83
N LYS A 123 19.85 7.23 -12.13
CA LYS A 123 21.00 7.84 -12.81
C LYS A 123 21.31 9.24 -12.28
N ALA A 124 20.28 10.05 -11.98
CA ALA A 124 20.43 11.38 -11.40
C ALA A 124 20.88 11.35 -9.93
N LEU A 125 20.58 10.29 -9.18
CA LEU A 125 21.11 10.08 -7.83
C LEU A 125 22.57 9.65 -7.85
N LEU A 126 22.97 8.80 -8.81
CA LEU A 126 24.35 8.32 -8.97
C LEU A 126 25.27 9.33 -9.69
N GLN A 127 24.71 10.20 -10.52
CA GLN A 127 25.41 11.30 -11.21
C GLN A 127 24.64 12.61 -11.03
N PRO A 128 24.62 13.19 -9.82
CA PRO A 128 23.80 14.35 -9.54
C PRO A 128 24.44 15.63 -10.08
N ASP A 129 23.69 16.34 -10.91
CA ASP A 129 24.00 17.72 -11.32
C ASP A 129 23.98 18.67 -10.11
N SER A 130 24.65 19.82 -10.21
CA SER A 130 24.89 20.74 -9.08
C SER A 130 23.61 21.13 -8.32
N ASN A 131 22.47 21.26 -9.02
CA ASN A 131 21.19 21.62 -8.42
C ASN A 131 20.49 20.43 -7.72
N THR A 132 20.60 19.22 -8.29
CA THR A 132 20.03 17.99 -7.71
C THR A 132 20.71 17.61 -6.40
N ARG A 133 22.03 17.83 -6.31
CA ARG A 133 22.81 17.59 -5.07
C ARG A 133 22.28 18.41 -3.91
N TRP A 134 21.95 19.68 -4.15
CA TRP A 134 21.42 20.57 -3.12
C TRP A 134 20.04 20.13 -2.64
N ASN A 135 19.14 19.77 -3.57
CA ASN A 135 17.81 19.30 -3.21
C ASN A 135 17.85 17.99 -2.39
N VAL A 136 18.74 17.06 -2.73
CA VAL A 136 18.95 15.82 -1.96
C VAL A 136 19.50 16.12 -0.56
N LEU A 137 20.47 17.04 -0.44
CA LEU A 137 21.03 17.45 0.86
C LEU A 137 19.99 18.12 1.76
N VAL A 138 19.18 19.02 1.20
CA VAL A 138 18.08 19.67 1.94
C VAL A 138 17.04 18.64 2.38
N GLY A 139 16.65 17.72 1.49
CA GLY A 139 15.73 16.63 1.84
C GLY A 139 16.25 15.75 2.97
N LEU A 140 17.52 15.32 2.89
CA LEU A 140 18.15 14.52 3.95
C LEU A 140 18.22 15.30 5.26
N GLY A 141 18.59 16.58 5.21
CA GLY A 141 18.65 17.46 6.38
C GLY A 141 17.28 17.64 7.05
N ILE A 142 16.21 17.77 6.27
CA ILE A 142 14.84 17.80 6.79
C ILE A 142 14.49 16.50 7.50
N THR A 143 14.77 15.34 6.88
CA THR A 143 14.46 14.04 7.52
C THR A 143 15.26 13.82 8.81
N ILE A 144 16.52 14.26 8.85
CA ILE A 144 17.36 14.17 10.05
C ILE A 144 16.83 15.11 11.14
N ALA A 145 16.44 16.34 10.79
CA ALA A 145 15.84 17.28 11.73
C ALA A 145 14.50 16.75 12.28
N GLN A 146 13.69 16.09 11.44
CA GLN A 146 12.47 15.41 11.88
C GLN A 146 12.76 14.27 12.85
N GLN A 147 13.76 13.43 12.57
CA GLN A 147 14.16 12.32 13.45
C GLN A 147 14.77 12.81 14.78
N ILE A 148 15.54 13.91 14.76
CA ILE A 148 16.12 14.52 15.97
C ILE A 148 15.03 15.16 16.84
N ASN A 149 14.02 15.77 16.22
CA ASN A 149 12.89 16.36 16.94
C ASN A 149 11.90 15.32 17.48
N GLY A 150 12.11 14.04 17.18
CA GLY A 150 11.47 12.94 17.92
C GLY A 150 9.95 12.89 17.82
N SER A 151 9.35 13.14 16.65
CA SER A 151 7.93 12.87 16.45
C SER A 151 7.70 11.38 16.14
N GLU A 152 7.94 10.52 17.12
CA GLU A 152 7.17 9.28 17.28
C GLU A 152 6.01 9.57 18.22
N SER A 153 4.91 10.10 17.66
CA SER A 153 3.53 9.96 18.17
C SER A 153 2.55 10.57 17.18
#